data_AF-A0A6J5F6L6-F1
#
_entry.id   AF-A0A6J5F6L6-F1
#
_cell.length_a   1.000
_cell.length_b   1.000
_cell.length_c   1.000
_cell.angle_alpha   90.00
_cell.angle_beta   90.00
_cell.angle_gamma   90.00
#
_symmetry.space_group_name_H-M   'P 1'
#
loop_
_entity.id
_entity.type
_entity.pdbx_description
1 polymer ?
#
loop_
_entity_poly.entity_id
_entity_poly.type
_entity_poly.pdbx_seq_one_letter_code
_entity_poly.pdbx_strand_id
1 'polypeptide(L)'
;MAATEPTEPTEPAEAPPQPAPDTPARPPRPNAFEFHAPASFNVELPTLDLLEPASGDVETITDEHLAQTAQVIEQRLQEFKVPVTVVGASAGPVITRFEIEPALGVRGSQIVGLMKDLSRGLGLTSIRVVETIPGKTCMGLELPNAKRQMIRLSEILESRQYQHSASQLTIAMGKDITGHPIVTDLAKAPHMLVAGTTGSGKSVAINAMILSLLYKATPEDVRLIMIDPKMLELSVYEGIPHLLAPVVTDMKLAANALNWCVGEMEKRYRLMSAVGVRNLAGFNQKIRDAEAKEKKIGNPFSLTPDDPEPLSTLPLIVVVIDELADLMMVAGKKIEELIARLAQKARAAGIHLILATQRPSVDVITGLIKANIPTRVAFQVSSKIDSRTILDQMGAESLLGMGDMLFLPPGTGYPQRVHGAFVADEEVHRIVEYLKQFGEPQYEEGILDGPAADGATQDLFGDAPDAEADPLYDEAVAFVVRTRRASISSVQRQLRIGYNRAARLVEQMEAAGLVSPMGINGSREVLVPAAAD
;
A
#
# COMPACT_ATOMS: atom_id res chain seq x y z
N MET A 1 -66.53 81.68 -37.83
CA MET A 1 -65.96 82.21 -36.58
C MET A 1 -65.81 81.06 -35.61
N ALA A 2 -64.59 80.88 -35.07
CA ALA A 2 -64.14 80.06 -33.93
C ALA A 2 -62.77 79.49 -34.34
N ALA A 3 -61.69 80.27 -34.22
CA ALA A 3 -60.92 80.58 -33.01
C ALA A 3 -59.81 79.54 -32.79
N THR A 4 -58.61 80.00 -33.11
CA THR A 4 -57.27 79.45 -32.94
C THR A 4 -56.76 79.61 -31.50
N GLU A 5 -56.03 78.62 -31.00
CA GLU A 5 -55.00 78.78 -29.97
C GLU A 5 -53.74 77.97 -30.37
N PRO A 6 -52.53 78.37 -29.91
CA PRO A 6 -51.31 78.25 -30.70
C PRO A 6 -50.31 77.17 -30.23
N THR A 7 -49.40 76.89 -31.17
CA THR A 7 -48.27 75.95 -31.19
C THR A 7 -47.05 76.36 -30.37
N GLU A 8 -46.37 75.38 -29.76
CA GLU A 8 -44.96 75.39 -29.35
C GLU A 8 -44.13 74.38 -30.18
N PRO A 9 -42.79 74.53 -30.28
CA PRO A 9 -42.03 74.11 -31.47
C PRO A 9 -41.42 72.70 -31.42
N THR A 10 -41.14 72.21 -32.63
CA THR A 10 -40.57 70.92 -33.06
C THR A 10 -39.06 70.74 -32.80
N GLU A 11 -38.68 69.54 -32.35
CA GLU A 11 -37.40 68.87 -32.64
C GLU A 11 -37.65 67.56 -33.44
N PRO A 12 -36.71 67.11 -34.30
CA PRO A 12 -36.99 66.08 -35.31
C PRO A 12 -36.86 64.64 -34.78
N ALA A 13 -37.84 63.80 -35.11
CA ALA A 13 -37.84 62.37 -34.82
C ALA A 13 -37.08 61.57 -35.89
N GLU A 14 -36.12 60.75 -35.45
CA GLU A 14 -35.38 59.75 -36.22
C GLU A 14 -36.31 58.65 -36.79
N ALA A 15 -35.99 58.20 -38.00
CA ALA A 15 -36.70 57.13 -38.70
C ALA A 15 -36.40 55.74 -38.10
N PRO A 16 -37.38 54.82 -38.02
CA PRO A 16 -37.14 53.45 -37.58
C PRO A 16 -36.40 52.61 -38.65
N PRO A 17 -35.48 51.72 -38.25
CA PRO A 17 -34.66 50.92 -39.16
C PRO A 17 -35.42 49.74 -39.79
N GLN A 18 -34.99 49.37 -41.00
CA GLN A 18 -35.52 48.26 -41.81
C GLN A 18 -35.21 46.87 -41.22
N PRO A 19 -36.03 45.84 -41.50
CA PRO A 19 -35.89 44.49 -40.92
C PRO A 19 -34.77 43.68 -41.61
N ALA A 20 -33.94 43.02 -40.78
CA ALA A 20 -32.84 42.16 -41.20
C ALA A 20 -33.33 40.77 -41.70
N PRO A 21 -32.54 40.06 -42.53
CA PRO A 21 -32.93 38.78 -43.14
C PRO A 21 -32.83 37.59 -42.16
N ASP A 22 -33.76 36.64 -42.31
CA ASP A 22 -33.84 35.37 -41.58
C ASP A 22 -32.52 34.59 -41.61
N THR A 23 -31.96 34.33 -40.42
CA THR A 23 -30.78 33.50 -40.22
C THR A 23 -31.23 32.04 -40.03
N PRO A 24 -30.68 31.05 -40.75
CA PRO A 24 -31.08 29.65 -40.60
C PRO A 24 -30.70 29.11 -39.22
N ALA A 25 -31.62 28.33 -38.62
CA ALA A 25 -31.46 27.70 -37.32
C ALA A 25 -30.17 26.86 -37.24
N ARG A 26 -29.30 27.22 -36.29
CA ARG A 26 -28.03 26.56 -36.01
C ARG A 26 -28.30 25.17 -35.41
N PRO A 27 -27.72 24.07 -35.94
CA PRO A 27 -27.91 22.75 -35.34
C PRO A 27 -27.29 22.71 -33.93
N PRO A 28 -27.85 21.89 -33.01
CA PRO A 28 -27.34 21.79 -31.65
C PRO A 28 -25.89 21.29 -31.68
N ARG A 29 -25.00 22.05 -31.03
CA ARG A 29 -23.61 21.64 -30.84
C ARG A 29 -23.61 20.43 -29.87
N PRO A 30 -22.90 19.34 -30.18
CA PRO A 30 -22.71 18.27 -29.21
C PRO A 30 -22.06 18.86 -27.95
N ASN A 31 -22.53 18.46 -26.76
CA ASN A 31 -21.80 18.68 -25.53
C ASN A 31 -20.45 17.96 -25.67
N ALA A 32 -19.40 18.70 -26.02
CA ALA A 32 -18.04 18.21 -26.03
C ALA A 32 -17.57 18.10 -24.57
N PHE A 33 -17.98 17.03 -23.91
CA PHE A 33 -17.20 16.50 -22.80
C PHE A 33 -15.97 15.85 -23.43
N GLU A 34 -14.87 16.58 -23.52
CA GLU A 34 -13.57 15.99 -23.83
C GLU A 34 -13.11 15.23 -22.60
N PHE A 35 -13.15 13.90 -22.69
CA PHE A 35 -12.47 13.02 -21.75
C PHE A 35 -10.96 13.31 -21.83
N HIS A 36 -10.43 13.99 -20.82
CA HIS A 36 -9.00 13.95 -20.56
C HIS A 36 -8.71 12.57 -19.96
N ALA A 37 -8.02 11.73 -20.72
CA ALA A 37 -7.31 10.61 -20.11
C ALA A 37 -6.49 11.16 -18.93
N PRO A 38 -6.41 10.46 -17.79
CA PRO A 38 -5.46 10.85 -16.76
C PRO A 38 -4.12 11.07 -17.44
N ALA A 39 -3.49 12.23 -17.19
CA ALA A 39 -2.22 12.57 -17.80
C ALA A 39 -1.34 11.33 -17.66
N SER A 40 -0.94 10.71 -18.78
CA SER A 40 -0.06 9.56 -18.76
C SER A 40 1.13 9.97 -17.90
N PHE A 41 1.25 9.39 -16.73
CA PHE A 41 2.35 9.67 -15.84
C PHE A 41 3.55 9.07 -16.54
N ASN A 42 4.28 9.88 -17.31
CA ASN A 42 5.62 9.54 -17.81
C ASN A 42 6.59 9.56 -16.62
N VAL A 43 6.29 8.74 -15.61
CA VAL A 43 7.13 8.50 -14.44
C VAL A 43 8.19 7.52 -14.91
N GLU A 44 9.41 7.99 -14.99
CA GLU A 44 10.55 7.12 -15.21
C GLU A 44 10.83 6.32 -13.94
N LEU A 45 11.19 5.05 -14.10
CA LEU A 45 11.51 4.21 -12.96
C LEU A 45 12.83 4.69 -12.31
N PRO A 46 12.92 4.67 -10.97
CA PRO A 46 14.15 5.01 -10.27
C PRO A 46 15.34 4.16 -10.75
N THR A 47 16.50 4.80 -10.86
CA THR A 47 17.76 4.15 -11.19
C THR A 47 18.48 3.67 -9.92
N LEU A 48 19.36 2.67 -10.07
CA LEU A 48 20.03 2.01 -8.94
C LEU A 48 21.09 2.87 -8.24
N ASP A 49 21.56 3.94 -8.89
CA ASP A 49 22.48 4.94 -8.33
C ASP A 49 21.88 5.77 -7.18
N LEU A 50 20.56 5.72 -7.01
CA LEU A 50 19.89 6.30 -5.84
C LEU A 50 20.09 5.46 -4.57
N LEU A 51 20.49 4.20 -4.71
CA LEU A 51 20.79 3.27 -3.62
C LEU A 51 22.29 3.17 -3.36
N GLU A 52 22.66 2.83 -2.13
CA GLU A 52 24.05 2.52 -1.80
C GLU A 52 24.44 1.16 -2.39
N PRO A 53 25.58 1.05 -3.07
CA PRO A 53 26.05 -0.22 -3.62
C PRO A 53 26.44 -1.19 -2.50
N ALA A 54 26.47 -2.48 -2.82
CA ALA A 54 26.98 -3.49 -1.90
C ALA A 54 28.46 -3.24 -1.54
N SER A 55 28.83 -3.51 -0.30
CA SER A 55 30.22 -3.45 0.14
C SER A 55 31.04 -4.57 -0.51
N GLY A 56 32.21 -4.25 -1.06
CA GLY A 56 33.14 -5.24 -1.62
C GLY A 56 33.83 -6.13 -0.57
N ASP A 57 33.75 -5.77 0.72
CA ASP A 57 34.45 -6.46 1.81
C ASP A 57 33.68 -7.72 2.30
N VAL A 58 33.71 -8.77 1.49
CA VAL A 58 33.16 -10.08 1.85
C VAL A 58 34.21 -10.87 2.63
N GLU A 59 34.09 -10.90 3.96
CA GLU A 59 34.95 -11.73 4.80
C GLU A 59 34.51 -13.20 4.69
N THR A 60 35.34 -14.02 4.05
CA THR A 60 35.10 -15.46 3.89
C THR A 60 35.65 -16.24 5.08
N ILE A 61 34.87 -17.18 5.60
CA ILE A 61 35.31 -18.07 6.67
C ILE A 61 36.16 -19.18 6.06
N THR A 62 37.35 -19.41 6.61
CA THR A 62 38.28 -20.43 6.11
C THR A 62 37.84 -21.85 6.50
N ASP A 63 38.17 -22.84 5.66
CA ASP A 63 37.86 -24.25 5.94
C ASP A 63 38.50 -24.74 7.25
N GLU A 64 39.68 -24.21 7.60
CA GLU A 64 40.33 -24.51 8.88
C GLU A 64 39.47 -24.04 10.07
N HIS A 65 38.92 -22.82 10.00
CA HIS A 65 38.05 -22.30 11.06
C HIS A 65 36.73 -23.08 11.16
N LEU A 66 36.18 -23.51 10.02
CA LEU A 66 35.01 -24.38 9.99
C LEU A 66 35.31 -25.73 10.65
N ALA A 67 36.44 -26.36 10.34
CA ALA A 67 36.86 -27.62 10.93
C ALA A 67 37.08 -27.52 12.44
N GLN A 68 37.71 -26.44 12.90
CA GLN A 68 37.89 -26.16 14.34
C GLN A 68 36.54 -26.03 15.05
N THR A 69 35.61 -25.26 14.47
CA THR A 69 34.28 -25.05 15.04
C THR A 69 33.47 -26.35 15.06
N ALA A 70 33.56 -27.17 14.01
CA ALA A 70 32.95 -28.49 13.94
C ALA A 70 33.40 -29.39 15.10
N GLN A 71 34.72 -29.45 15.38
CA GLN A 71 35.26 -30.21 16.51
C GLN A 71 34.72 -29.72 17.85
N VAL A 72 34.62 -28.39 18.03
CA VAL A 72 34.07 -27.82 19.27
C VAL A 72 32.59 -28.16 19.42
N ILE A 73 31.80 -28.16 18.34
CA ILE A 73 30.38 -28.57 18.36
C ILE A 73 30.25 -30.02 18.84
N GLU A 74 31.02 -30.94 18.24
CA GLU A 74 31.01 -32.36 18.61
C GLU A 74 31.41 -32.56 20.08
N GLN A 75 32.51 -31.93 20.51
CA GLN A 75 32.99 -32.01 21.89
C GLN A 75 31.94 -31.51 22.87
N ARG A 76 31.33 -30.34 22.62
CA ARG A 76 30.33 -29.75 23.52
C ARG A 76 29.08 -30.63 23.63
N LEU A 77 28.59 -31.14 22.51
CA LEU A 77 27.43 -32.03 22.51
C LEU A 77 27.73 -33.38 23.18
N GLN A 78 28.97 -33.88 23.04
CA GLN A 78 29.43 -35.07 23.77
C GLN A 78 29.48 -34.85 25.29
N GLU A 79 29.91 -33.68 25.77
CA GLU A 79 29.91 -33.33 27.21
C GLU A 79 28.48 -33.38 27.80
N PHE A 80 27.46 -33.04 27.01
CA PHE A 80 26.04 -33.18 27.37
C PHE A 80 25.48 -34.60 27.17
N LYS A 81 26.31 -35.58 26.84
CA LYS A 81 25.93 -36.98 26.55
C LYS A 81 25.00 -37.12 25.33
N VAL A 82 25.14 -36.23 24.35
CA VAL A 82 24.39 -36.22 23.10
C VAL A 82 25.41 -36.25 21.94
N PRO A 83 26.11 -37.38 21.72
CA PRO A 83 27.14 -37.44 20.69
C PRO A 83 26.54 -37.24 19.29
N VAL A 84 27.19 -36.39 18.50
CA VAL A 84 26.86 -36.12 17.09
C VAL A 84 28.15 -36.10 16.27
N THR A 85 28.03 -36.24 14.96
CA THR A 85 29.12 -36.04 14.01
C THR A 85 28.76 -34.92 13.04
N VAL A 86 29.69 -33.98 12.80
CA VAL A 86 29.52 -32.93 11.81
C VAL A 86 29.92 -33.49 10.44
N VAL A 87 28.96 -33.58 9.52
CA VAL A 87 29.14 -34.16 8.18
C VAL A 87 29.41 -33.11 7.10
N GLY A 88 29.16 -31.83 7.41
CA GLY A 88 29.41 -30.74 6.48
C GLY A 88 29.23 -29.37 7.13
N ALA A 89 29.75 -28.34 6.47
CA ALA A 89 29.59 -26.95 6.85
C ALA A 89 29.33 -26.08 5.60
N SER A 90 28.52 -25.04 5.76
CA SER A 90 28.25 -24.06 4.70
C SER A 90 28.22 -22.68 5.32
N ALA A 91 29.25 -21.88 5.02
CA ALA A 91 29.37 -20.50 5.47
C ALA A 91 28.55 -19.58 4.56
N GLY A 92 27.66 -18.79 5.17
CA GLY A 92 26.88 -17.76 4.50
C GLY A 92 27.27 -16.35 4.93
N PRO A 93 26.53 -15.32 4.50
CA PRO A 93 26.82 -13.92 4.82
C PRO A 93 26.62 -13.56 6.30
N VAL A 94 25.62 -14.16 6.96
CA VAL A 94 25.23 -13.81 8.34
C VAL A 94 25.41 -14.97 9.32
N ILE A 95 25.20 -16.19 8.84
CA ILE A 95 25.32 -17.42 9.63
C ILE A 95 26.18 -18.45 8.91
N THR A 96 26.65 -19.43 9.66
CA THR A 96 27.23 -20.68 9.15
C THR A 96 26.35 -21.83 9.58
N ARG A 97 25.97 -22.68 8.62
CA ARG A 97 25.22 -23.92 8.89
C ARG A 97 26.19 -25.09 8.98
N PHE A 98 26.18 -25.80 10.11
CA PHE A 98 26.83 -27.08 10.28
C PHE A 98 25.78 -28.19 10.15
N GLU A 99 26.04 -29.18 9.31
CA GLU A 99 25.20 -30.35 9.16
C GLU A 99 25.68 -31.41 10.14
N ILE A 100 24.79 -31.83 11.04
CA ILE A 100 25.10 -32.78 12.11
C ILE A 100 24.26 -34.05 11.98
N GLU A 101 24.90 -35.19 12.19
CA GLU A 101 24.27 -36.49 12.25
C GLU A 101 24.30 -37.01 13.70
N PRO A 102 23.15 -37.15 14.37
CA PRO A 102 23.09 -37.69 15.71
C PRO A 102 23.49 -39.16 15.76
N ALA A 103 24.21 -39.58 16.79
CA ALA A 103 24.54 -41.00 16.98
C ALA A 103 23.28 -41.85 17.22
N LEU A 104 23.39 -43.16 17.01
CA LEU A 104 22.29 -44.11 17.25
C LEU A 104 21.71 -43.97 18.66
N GLY A 105 20.39 -43.79 18.75
CA GLY A 105 19.66 -43.63 20.00
C GLY A 105 19.53 -42.18 20.49
N VAL A 106 20.25 -41.22 19.89
CA VAL A 106 20.06 -39.79 20.17
C VAL A 106 18.83 -39.27 19.45
N ARG A 107 17.90 -38.67 20.19
CA ARG A 107 16.70 -38.03 19.61
C ARG A 107 16.99 -36.57 19.28
N GLY A 108 16.50 -36.08 18.14
CA GLY A 108 16.64 -34.67 17.76
C GLY A 108 16.09 -33.69 18.81
N SER A 109 15.04 -34.07 19.54
CA SER A 109 14.48 -33.27 20.64
C SER A 109 15.47 -33.03 21.79
N GLN A 110 16.45 -33.90 22.00
CA GLN A 110 17.51 -33.70 22.99
C GLN A 110 18.44 -32.56 22.56
N ILE A 111 18.81 -32.51 21.28
CA ILE A 111 19.64 -31.45 20.71
C ILE A 111 18.90 -30.11 20.78
N VAL A 112 17.61 -30.09 20.41
CA VAL A 112 16.75 -28.90 20.52
C VAL A 112 16.63 -28.43 21.98
N GLY A 113 16.53 -29.36 22.93
CA GLY A 113 16.49 -29.04 24.36
C GLY A 113 17.78 -28.39 24.89
N LEU A 114 18.93 -28.71 24.29
CA LEU A 114 20.25 -28.22 24.69
C LEU A 114 20.65 -26.89 24.02
N MET A 115 19.82 -26.32 23.14
CA MET A 115 20.19 -25.13 22.35
C MET A 115 20.75 -23.97 23.18
N LYS A 116 20.14 -23.67 24.33
CA LYS A 116 20.59 -22.57 25.22
C LYS A 116 21.93 -22.88 25.91
N ASP A 117 22.15 -24.14 26.25
CA ASP A 117 23.40 -24.57 26.87
C ASP A 117 24.54 -24.64 25.85
N LEU A 118 24.23 -25.10 24.64
CA LEU A 118 25.16 -25.12 23.51
C LEU A 118 25.56 -23.71 23.07
N SER A 119 24.61 -22.77 22.98
CA SER A 119 24.93 -21.38 22.65
C SER A 119 25.87 -20.76 23.68
N ARG A 120 25.62 -20.98 24.98
CA ARG A 120 26.53 -20.57 26.05
C ARG A 120 27.89 -21.25 25.96
N GLY A 121 27.93 -22.56 25.69
CA GLY A 121 29.17 -23.33 25.57
C GLY A 121 30.05 -22.96 24.38
N LEU A 122 29.46 -22.35 23.35
CA LEU A 122 30.14 -21.82 22.17
C LEU A 122 30.39 -20.30 22.24
N GLY A 123 29.93 -19.62 23.31
CA GLY A 123 30.06 -18.17 23.45
C GLY A 123 29.20 -17.36 22.47
N LEU A 124 28.09 -17.93 21.98
CA LEU A 124 27.21 -17.32 20.99
C LEU A 124 25.91 -16.81 21.63
N THR A 125 25.38 -15.71 21.11
CA THR A 125 24.14 -15.09 21.62
C THR A 125 22.93 -16.00 21.42
N SER A 126 22.80 -16.60 20.23
CA SER A 126 21.77 -17.58 19.92
C SER A 126 22.27 -18.54 18.84
N ILE A 127 21.67 -19.73 18.83
CA ILE A 127 21.86 -20.76 17.81
C ILE A 127 20.48 -21.22 17.39
N ARG A 128 20.32 -21.59 16.12
CA ARG A 128 19.09 -22.20 15.62
C ARG A 128 19.35 -23.64 15.19
N VAL A 129 18.46 -24.55 15.61
CA VAL A 129 18.47 -25.95 15.17
C VAL A 129 17.41 -26.12 14.10
N VAL A 130 17.82 -26.65 12.95
CA VAL A 130 16.95 -27.10 11.86
C VAL A 130 16.78 -28.60 12.03
N GLU A 131 15.60 -29.02 12.47
CA GLU A 131 15.34 -30.43 12.76
C GLU A 131 15.42 -31.31 11.51
N THR A 132 15.05 -30.78 10.35
CA THR A 132 14.99 -31.51 9.09
C THR A 132 15.47 -30.63 7.94
N ILE A 133 16.52 -31.06 7.26
CA ILE A 133 16.98 -30.41 6.03
C ILE A 133 16.33 -31.15 4.84
N PRO A 134 15.54 -30.48 3.99
CA PRO A 134 14.95 -31.11 2.83
C PRO A 134 15.98 -31.84 1.97
N GLY A 135 15.73 -33.12 1.69
CA GLY A 135 16.62 -33.97 0.88
C GLY A 135 17.83 -34.55 1.61
N LYS A 136 17.98 -34.31 2.92
CA LYS A 136 19.08 -34.87 3.74
C LYS A 136 18.56 -35.58 4.98
N THR A 137 19.36 -36.51 5.52
CA THR A 137 19.07 -37.24 6.77
C THR A 137 19.66 -36.55 8.02
N CYS A 138 20.44 -35.49 7.82
CA CYS A 138 21.10 -34.74 8.89
C CYS A 138 20.21 -33.61 9.43
N MET A 139 20.56 -33.14 10.63
CA MET A 139 20.04 -31.91 11.22
C MET A 139 20.97 -30.73 10.90
N GLY A 140 20.45 -29.51 10.94
CA GLY A 140 21.25 -28.30 10.75
C GLY A 140 21.46 -27.55 12.06
N LEU A 141 22.67 -27.08 12.31
CA LEU A 141 23.00 -26.17 13.39
C LEU A 141 23.48 -24.85 12.80
N GLU A 142 22.70 -23.80 12.97
CA GLU A 142 22.95 -22.48 12.40
C GLU A 142 23.55 -21.55 13.46
N LEU A 143 24.83 -21.21 13.29
CA LEU A 143 25.60 -20.34 14.18
C LEU A 143 25.76 -18.96 13.55
N PRO A 144 25.60 -17.86 14.30
CA PRO A 144 25.93 -16.53 13.79
C PRO A 144 27.44 -16.41 13.51
N ASN A 145 27.77 -15.76 12.39
CA ASN A 145 29.15 -15.40 12.09
C ASN A 145 29.64 -14.30 13.05
N ALA A 146 30.95 -14.26 13.30
CA ALA A 146 31.58 -13.22 14.11
C ALA A 146 31.39 -11.82 13.51
N LYS A 147 31.54 -11.71 12.18
CA LYS A 147 31.21 -10.52 11.40
C LYS A 147 30.08 -10.84 10.44
N ARG A 148 28.92 -10.21 10.69
CA ARG A 148 27.72 -10.38 9.86
C ARG A 148 27.78 -9.37 8.71
N GLN A 149 27.56 -9.84 7.49
CA GLN A 149 27.51 -8.98 6.33
C GLN A 149 26.15 -8.29 6.22
N MET A 150 26.15 -6.99 5.96
CA MET A 150 24.95 -6.24 5.64
C MET A 150 24.57 -6.52 4.18
N ILE A 151 23.30 -6.86 3.95
CA ILE A 151 22.75 -7.18 2.65
C ILE A 151 22.04 -5.93 2.15
N ARG A 152 22.58 -5.24 1.15
CA ARG A 152 21.97 -4.02 0.62
C ARG A 152 20.78 -4.33 -0.28
N LEU A 153 19.82 -3.42 -0.40
CA LEU A 153 18.72 -3.58 -1.35
C LEU A 153 19.22 -3.61 -2.79
N SER A 154 20.19 -2.76 -3.13
CA SER A 154 20.81 -2.65 -4.46
C SER A 154 21.27 -4.00 -5.02
N GLU A 155 21.98 -4.82 -4.22
CA GLU A 155 22.45 -6.13 -4.68
C GLU A 155 21.33 -7.14 -5.00
N ILE A 156 20.16 -7.00 -4.36
CA ILE A 156 19.02 -7.87 -4.67
C ILE A 156 18.31 -7.36 -5.92
N LEU A 157 18.16 -6.05 -6.07
CA LEU A 157 17.58 -5.45 -7.26
C LEU A 157 18.46 -5.68 -8.50
N GLU A 158 19.78 -5.67 -8.38
CA GLU A 158 20.72 -6.00 -9.47
C GLU A 158 20.70 -7.47 -9.87
N SER A 159 20.19 -8.35 -8.98
CA SER A 159 20.20 -9.79 -9.22
C SER A 159 19.40 -10.18 -10.46
N ARG A 160 19.87 -11.21 -11.17
CA ARG A 160 19.17 -11.74 -12.35
C ARG A 160 17.74 -12.18 -12.00
N GLN A 161 17.55 -12.73 -10.80
CA GLN A 161 16.27 -13.19 -10.28
C GLN A 161 15.24 -12.06 -10.22
N TYR A 162 15.65 -10.86 -9.77
CA TYR A 162 14.78 -9.69 -9.74
C TYR A 162 14.56 -9.10 -11.13
N GLN A 163 15.65 -8.84 -11.87
CA GLN A 163 15.63 -8.17 -13.17
C GLN A 163 14.84 -8.95 -14.24
N HIS A 164 14.96 -10.28 -14.28
CA HIS A 164 14.29 -11.12 -15.27
C HIS A 164 12.88 -11.57 -14.85
N SER A 165 12.42 -11.21 -13.65
CA SER A 165 11.06 -11.55 -13.24
C SER A 165 10.05 -10.71 -14.02
N ALA A 166 9.07 -11.37 -14.65
CA ALA A 166 8.03 -10.70 -15.43
C ALA A 166 6.92 -10.05 -14.57
N SER A 167 6.87 -10.34 -13.27
CA SER A 167 5.83 -9.80 -12.39
C SER A 167 6.16 -8.38 -11.94
N GLN A 168 5.18 -7.47 -12.06
CA GLN A 168 5.24 -6.13 -11.50
C GLN A 168 5.19 -6.12 -9.97
N LEU A 169 4.79 -7.23 -9.34
CA LEU A 169 4.77 -7.39 -7.88
C LEU A 169 5.92 -8.25 -7.38
N THR A 170 7.08 -8.15 -8.04
CA THR A 170 8.30 -8.80 -7.57
C THR A 170 8.85 -8.04 -6.37
N ILE A 171 9.07 -8.74 -5.27
CA ILE A 171 9.57 -8.22 -4.01
C ILE A 171 10.96 -8.80 -3.73
N ALA A 172 11.94 -7.93 -3.50
CA ALA A 172 13.27 -8.31 -3.02
C ALA A 172 13.20 -8.64 -1.52
N MET A 173 13.43 -9.91 -1.18
CA MET A 173 13.39 -10.34 0.22
C MET A 173 14.75 -10.18 0.89
N GLY A 174 15.84 -10.51 0.18
CA GLY A 174 17.19 -10.52 0.75
C GLY A 174 18.02 -11.66 0.20
N LYS A 175 18.91 -12.25 1.03
CA LYS A 175 19.68 -13.46 0.66
C LYS A 175 19.33 -14.64 1.54
N ASP A 176 19.42 -15.84 1.00
CA ASP A 176 19.34 -17.05 1.80
C ASP A 176 20.57 -17.24 2.70
N ILE A 177 20.59 -18.36 3.41
CA ILE A 177 21.69 -18.74 4.30
C ILE A 177 23.01 -19.04 3.59
N THR A 178 23.01 -19.18 2.27
CA THR A 178 24.21 -19.40 1.44
C THR A 178 24.62 -18.14 0.67
N GLY A 179 23.84 -17.06 0.76
CA GLY A 179 24.10 -15.80 0.07
C GLY A 179 23.41 -15.65 -1.29
N HIS A 180 22.53 -16.58 -1.69
CA HIS A 180 21.80 -16.43 -2.95
C HIS A 180 20.65 -15.44 -2.81
N PRO A 181 20.44 -14.54 -3.80
CA PRO A 181 19.31 -13.61 -3.79
C PRO A 181 17.97 -14.33 -3.78
N ILE A 182 17.10 -13.91 -2.85
CA ILE A 182 15.73 -14.39 -2.69
C ILE A 182 14.78 -13.26 -3.07
N VAL A 183 13.95 -13.54 -4.06
CA VAL A 183 12.85 -12.69 -4.50
C VAL A 183 11.55 -13.48 -4.44
N THR A 184 10.43 -12.79 -4.22
CA THR A 184 9.10 -13.39 -4.25
C THR A 184 8.17 -12.59 -5.15
N ASP A 185 7.08 -13.22 -5.59
CA ASP A 185 6.08 -12.60 -6.45
C ASP A 185 4.75 -12.55 -5.70
N LEU A 186 4.35 -11.34 -5.27
CA LEU A 186 3.11 -11.14 -4.53
C LEU A 186 1.88 -11.52 -5.37
N ALA A 187 1.93 -11.52 -6.70
CA ALA A 187 0.79 -11.94 -7.53
C ALA A 187 0.53 -13.46 -7.43
N LYS A 188 1.60 -14.26 -7.26
CA LYS A 188 1.53 -15.71 -7.04
C LYS A 188 1.21 -16.05 -5.58
N ALA A 189 1.62 -15.16 -4.68
CA ALA A 189 1.48 -15.21 -3.24
C ALA A 189 0.56 -14.06 -2.77
N PRO A 190 -0.74 -14.08 -3.11
CA PRO A 190 -1.59 -12.88 -3.29
C PRO A 190 -1.63 -11.93 -2.10
N HIS A 191 -1.44 -12.47 -0.90
CA HIS A 191 -1.40 -11.71 0.33
C HIS A 191 -0.23 -12.20 1.18
N MET A 192 0.38 -11.30 1.93
CA MET A 192 1.53 -11.57 2.79
C MET A 192 1.26 -11.04 4.20
N LEU A 193 1.55 -11.87 5.20
CA LEU A 193 1.57 -11.49 6.61
C LEU A 193 3.03 -11.32 7.07
N VAL A 194 3.37 -10.18 7.63
CA VAL A 194 4.71 -9.82 8.11
C VAL A 194 4.63 -9.52 9.60
N ALA A 195 5.43 -10.20 10.42
CA ALA A 195 5.39 -9.99 11.86
C ALA A 195 6.76 -10.09 12.52
N GLY A 196 6.97 -9.32 13.58
CA GLY A 196 8.24 -9.29 14.32
C GLY A 196 8.24 -8.19 15.38
N THR A 197 9.04 -8.36 16.42
CA THR A 197 9.11 -7.34 17.49
C THR A 197 9.83 -6.08 17.03
N THR A 198 9.71 -4.99 17.79
CA THR A 198 10.48 -3.76 17.55
C THR A 198 11.99 -4.07 17.48
N GLY A 199 12.71 -3.44 16.54
CA GLY A 199 14.14 -3.67 16.33
C GLY A 199 14.51 -4.97 15.60
N SER A 200 13.54 -5.81 15.25
CA SER A 200 13.79 -7.07 14.53
C SER A 200 14.15 -6.88 13.05
N GLY A 201 13.91 -5.69 12.49
CA GLY A 201 14.11 -5.36 11.07
C GLY A 201 12.82 -5.32 10.23
N LYS A 202 11.64 -5.49 10.85
CA LYS A 202 10.32 -5.47 10.17
C LYS A 202 10.13 -4.23 9.28
N SER A 203 10.31 -3.02 9.82
CA SER A 203 10.02 -1.77 9.10
C SER A 203 10.97 -1.56 7.92
N VAL A 204 12.28 -1.79 8.13
CA VAL A 204 13.28 -1.76 7.05
C VAL A 204 12.92 -2.73 5.93
N ALA A 205 12.48 -3.94 6.28
CA ALA A 205 12.05 -4.91 5.27
C ALA A 205 10.79 -4.48 4.53
N ILE A 206 9.80 -3.89 5.22
CA ILE A 206 8.60 -3.33 4.55
C ILE A 206 9.01 -2.23 3.56
N ASN A 207 9.94 -1.35 3.92
CA ASN A 207 10.50 -0.37 3.01
C ASN A 207 11.18 -1.03 1.80
N ALA A 208 12.01 -2.05 2.03
CA ALA A 208 12.60 -2.84 0.94
C ALA A 208 11.52 -3.46 0.03
N MET A 209 10.41 -3.96 0.59
CA MET A 209 9.29 -4.50 -0.18
C MET A 209 8.59 -3.43 -1.02
N ILE A 210 8.32 -2.25 -0.46
CA ILE A 210 7.67 -1.14 -1.18
C ILE A 210 8.58 -0.64 -2.29
N LEU A 211 9.86 -0.38 -2.00
CA LEU A 211 10.82 0.06 -3.00
C LEU A 211 10.99 -0.99 -4.12
N SER A 212 10.93 -2.28 -3.80
CA SER A 212 10.93 -3.33 -4.84
C SER A 212 9.78 -3.19 -5.84
N LEU A 213 8.63 -2.65 -5.44
CA LEU A 213 7.53 -2.38 -6.37
C LEU A 213 7.81 -1.10 -7.17
N LEU A 214 8.29 -0.05 -6.51
CA LEU A 214 8.56 1.25 -7.12
C LEU A 214 9.72 1.23 -8.14
N TYR A 215 10.68 0.33 -7.97
CA TYR A 215 11.76 0.08 -8.94
C TYR A 215 11.30 -0.71 -10.18
N LYS A 216 10.06 -1.21 -10.19
CA LYS A 216 9.58 -2.13 -11.23
C LYS A 216 8.36 -1.65 -11.98
N ALA A 217 7.47 -0.95 -11.28
CA ALA A 217 6.15 -0.61 -11.79
C ALA A 217 5.93 0.90 -11.79
N THR A 218 5.36 1.41 -12.88
CA THR A 218 4.85 2.79 -12.93
C THR A 218 3.49 2.87 -12.21
N PRO A 219 2.94 4.08 -11.95
CA PRO A 219 1.59 4.23 -11.40
C PRO A 219 0.48 3.62 -12.27
N GLU A 220 0.72 3.45 -13.58
CA GLU A 220 -0.22 2.79 -14.49
C GLU A 220 -0.23 1.26 -14.31
N ASP A 221 0.88 0.70 -13.86
CA ASP A 221 1.03 -0.73 -13.59
C ASP A 221 0.57 -1.10 -12.17
N VAL A 222 0.99 -0.32 -11.16
CA VAL A 222 0.76 -0.60 -9.74
C VAL A 222 0.37 0.66 -8.99
N ARG A 223 -0.68 0.55 -8.19
CA ARG A 223 -1.19 1.59 -7.30
C ARG A 223 -1.18 1.13 -5.85
N LEU A 224 -0.95 2.05 -4.92
CA LEU A 224 -0.71 1.78 -3.51
C LEU A 224 -1.76 2.45 -2.62
N ILE A 225 -2.19 1.74 -1.58
CA ILE A 225 -2.91 2.28 -0.44
C ILE A 225 -2.07 1.96 0.79
N MET A 226 -1.69 2.99 1.55
CA MET A 226 -0.84 2.85 2.73
C MET A 226 -1.63 3.23 3.98
N ILE A 227 -1.61 2.36 4.99
CA ILE A 227 -2.25 2.57 6.28
C ILE A 227 -1.18 2.56 7.37
N ASP A 228 -0.96 3.72 7.99
CA ASP A 228 0.04 3.94 9.04
C ASP A 228 -0.60 4.68 10.24
N PRO A 229 -1.21 3.93 11.18
CA PRO A 229 -1.86 4.51 12.35
C PRO A 229 -0.93 5.30 13.27
N LYS A 230 0.39 5.07 13.19
CA LYS A 230 1.39 5.70 14.06
C LYS A 230 2.10 6.89 13.41
N MET A 231 1.93 7.07 12.10
CA MET A 231 2.58 8.12 11.30
C MET A 231 4.12 8.05 11.32
N LEU A 232 4.70 6.86 11.49
CA LEU A 232 6.15 6.71 11.64
C LEU A 232 6.81 6.11 10.42
N GLU A 233 6.21 5.08 9.83
CA GLU A 233 6.91 4.17 8.91
C GLU A 233 6.55 4.46 7.45
N LEU A 234 5.27 4.69 7.15
CA LEU A 234 4.80 4.87 5.76
C LEU A 234 4.55 6.33 5.39
N SER A 235 4.50 7.25 6.36
CA SER A 235 4.34 8.69 6.12
C SER A 235 5.39 9.26 5.15
N VAL A 236 6.58 8.65 5.09
CA VAL A 236 7.65 9.06 4.16
C VAL A 236 7.19 9.00 2.70
N TYR A 237 6.29 8.09 2.34
CA TYR A 237 5.80 7.91 0.97
C TYR A 237 4.68 8.88 0.58
N GLU A 238 4.20 9.73 1.50
CA GLU A 238 3.14 10.70 1.20
C GLU A 238 3.48 11.52 -0.05
N GLY A 239 2.55 11.56 -1.02
CA GLY A 239 2.74 12.32 -2.26
C GLY A 239 3.44 11.61 -3.42
N ILE A 240 3.82 10.33 -3.32
CA ILE A 240 4.31 9.60 -4.51
C ILE A 240 3.15 9.35 -5.50
N PRO A 241 3.39 9.36 -6.83
CA PRO A 241 2.34 9.23 -7.83
C PRO A 241 1.60 7.88 -7.80
N HIS A 242 2.18 6.86 -7.17
CA HIS A 242 1.55 5.55 -6.99
C HIS A 242 0.42 5.55 -5.95
N LEU A 243 0.28 6.55 -5.09
CA LEU A 243 -0.75 6.56 -4.04
C LEU A 243 -2.15 6.85 -4.59
N LEU A 244 -3.12 5.99 -4.22
CA LEU A 244 -4.53 6.18 -4.53
C LEU A 244 -5.24 7.12 -3.54
N ALA A 245 -4.70 7.26 -2.34
CA ALA A 245 -5.17 8.18 -1.32
C ALA A 245 -3.97 8.64 -0.48
N PRO A 246 -4.08 9.75 0.27
CA PRO A 246 -3.10 10.10 1.29
C PRO A 246 -2.85 8.92 2.23
N VAL A 247 -1.67 8.86 2.83
CA VAL A 247 -1.33 7.85 3.84
C VAL A 247 -2.38 7.90 4.95
N VAL A 248 -3.06 6.77 5.17
CA VAL A 248 -4.23 6.70 6.04
C VAL A 248 -3.77 6.51 7.48
N THR A 249 -3.96 7.54 8.29
CA THR A 249 -3.54 7.55 9.70
C THR A 249 -4.69 7.31 10.66
N ASP A 250 -5.92 7.64 10.26
CA ASP A 250 -7.12 7.41 11.07
C ASP A 250 -7.65 5.98 10.86
N MET A 251 -7.84 5.26 11.96
CA MET A 251 -8.24 3.84 11.94
C MET A 251 -9.67 3.62 11.42
N LYS A 252 -10.57 4.61 11.54
CA LYS A 252 -11.92 4.55 10.95
C LYS A 252 -11.84 4.74 9.44
N LEU A 253 -10.99 5.67 8.98
CA LEU A 253 -10.74 5.86 7.54
C LEU A 253 -10.06 4.63 6.92
N ALA A 254 -9.20 3.93 7.66
CA ALA A 254 -8.63 2.67 7.20
C ALA A 254 -9.69 1.59 6.92
N ALA A 255 -10.75 1.51 7.74
CA ALA A 255 -11.87 0.61 7.48
C ALA A 255 -12.62 0.98 6.19
N ASN A 256 -12.73 2.28 5.87
CA ASN A 256 -13.33 2.77 4.64
C ASN A 256 -12.48 2.38 3.42
N ALA A 257 -11.15 2.56 3.50
CA ALA A 257 -10.24 2.18 2.42
C ALA A 257 -10.31 0.67 2.12
N LEU A 258 -10.37 -0.19 3.15
CA LEU A 258 -10.56 -1.63 2.96
C LEU A 258 -11.93 -1.96 2.35
N ASN A 259 -12.99 -1.26 2.76
CA ASN A 259 -14.32 -1.42 2.18
C ASN A 259 -14.38 -0.95 0.72
N TRP A 260 -13.67 0.13 0.38
CA TRP A 260 -13.51 0.59 -0.99
C TRP A 260 -12.77 -0.46 -1.84
N CYS A 261 -11.69 -1.06 -1.32
CA CYS A 261 -10.99 -2.15 -2.02
C CYS A 261 -11.91 -3.33 -2.32
N VAL A 262 -12.82 -3.62 -1.39
CA VAL A 262 -13.84 -4.65 -1.56
C VAL A 262 -14.85 -4.27 -2.67
N GLY A 263 -15.28 -3.02 -2.75
CA GLY A 263 -16.13 -2.52 -3.83
C GLY A 263 -15.42 -2.53 -5.19
N GLU A 264 -14.17 -2.07 -5.24
CA GLU A 264 -13.33 -2.08 -6.44
C GLU A 264 -13.10 -3.52 -6.93
N MET A 265 -12.87 -4.47 -6.02
CA MET A 265 -12.80 -5.90 -6.34
C MET A 265 -14.06 -6.37 -7.06
N GLU A 266 -15.25 -6.03 -6.55
CA GLU A 266 -16.52 -6.41 -7.18
C GLU A 266 -16.72 -5.74 -8.54
N LYS A 267 -16.41 -4.45 -8.67
CA LYS A 267 -16.45 -3.71 -9.93
C LYS A 267 -15.58 -4.40 -10.99
N ARG A 268 -14.34 -4.73 -10.65
CA ARG A 268 -13.41 -5.46 -11.52
C ARG A 268 -13.96 -6.83 -11.93
N TYR A 269 -14.58 -7.56 -11.01
CA TYR A 269 -15.23 -8.83 -11.35
C TYR A 269 -16.37 -8.68 -12.36
N ARG A 270 -17.21 -7.64 -12.23
CA ARG A 270 -18.28 -7.36 -13.20
C ARG A 270 -17.71 -7.02 -14.57
N LEU A 271 -16.67 -6.18 -14.62
CA LEU A 271 -15.96 -5.83 -15.87
C LEU A 271 -15.33 -7.05 -16.53
N MET A 272 -14.61 -7.87 -15.76
CA MET A 272 -13.99 -9.10 -16.25
C MET A 272 -15.04 -10.08 -16.80
N SER A 273 -16.17 -10.25 -16.11
CA SER A 273 -17.26 -11.10 -16.55
C SER A 273 -17.87 -10.62 -17.87
N ALA A 274 -18.18 -9.32 -17.97
CA ALA A 274 -18.76 -8.73 -19.17
C ALA A 274 -17.82 -8.79 -20.39
N VAL A 275 -16.51 -8.65 -20.16
CA VAL A 275 -15.48 -8.80 -21.18
C VAL A 275 -15.11 -10.27 -21.44
N GLY A 276 -15.57 -11.22 -20.62
CA GLY A 276 -15.35 -12.66 -20.82
C GLY A 276 -13.94 -13.14 -20.45
N VAL A 277 -13.32 -12.55 -19.42
CA VAL A 277 -11.97 -12.88 -18.93
C VAL A 277 -12.02 -13.32 -17.46
N ARG A 278 -11.00 -14.04 -17.00
CA ARG A 278 -10.97 -14.66 -15.66
C ARG A 278 -10.13 -13.92 -14.62
N ASN A 279 -9.27 -13.00 -15.05
CA ASN A 279 -8.36 -12.26 -14.18
C ASN A 279 -7.94 -10.93 -14.82
N LEU A 280 -7.35 -10.04 -14.00
CA LEU A 280 -6.93 -8.70 -14.40
C LEU A 280 -5.91 -8.72 -15.55
N ALA A 281 -4.98 -9.67 -15.54
CA ALA A 281 -3.98 -9.80 -16.62
C ALA A 281 -4.65 -10.07 -17.97
N GLY A 282 -5.65 -10.97 -18.01
CA GLY A 282 -6.44 -11.23 -19.21
C GLY A 282 -7.31 -10.05 -19.63
N PHE A 283 -7.84 -9.30 -18.67
CA PHE A 283 -8.56 -8.05 -18.93
C PHE A 283 -7.64 -7.03 -19.62
N ASN A 284 -6.50 -6.70 -19.01
CA ASN A 284 -5.55 -5.74 -19.56
C ASN A 284 -5.01 -6.17 -20.92
N GLN A 285 -4.74 -7.47 -21.12
CA GLN A 285 -4.32 -7.97 -22.42
C GLN A 285 -5.37 -7.73 -23.50
N LYS A 286 -6.64 -7.98 -23.18
CA LYS A 286 -7.73 -7.79 -24.14
C LYS A 286 -7.96 -6.32 -24.50
N ILE A 287 -7.76 -5.40 -23.56
CA ILE A 287 -7.76 -3.96 -23.83
C ILE A 287 -6.61 -3.59 -24.78
N ARG A 288 -5.37 -4.00 -24.46
CA ARG A 288 -4.19 -3.74 -25.30
C ARG A 288 -4.32 -4.31 -26.71
N ASP A 289 -4.86 -5.52 -26.85
CA ASP A 289 -5.11 -6.16 -28.15
C ASP A 289 -6.16 -5.41 -28.99
N ALA A 290 -7.10 -4.73 -28.35
CA ALA A 290 -8.09 -3.91 -29.02
C ALA A 290 -7.48 -2.57 -29.46
N GLU A 291 -6.74 -1.90 -28.57
CA GLU A 291 -6.02 -0.66 -28.86
C GLU A 291 -5.02 -0.84 -30.02
N ALA A 292 -4.26 -1.95 -30.03
CA ALA A 292 -3.34 -2.29 -31.12
C ALA A 292 -4.04 -2.52 -32.48
N LYS A 293 -5.36 -2.75 -32.47
CA LYS A 293 -6.21 -2.88 -33.67
C LYS A 293 -7.00 -1.59 -33.94
N GLU A 294 -6.67 -0.50 -33.26
CA GLU A 294 -7.38 0.79 -33.31
C GLU A 294 -8.88 0.66 -32.97
N LYS A 295 -9.22 -0.32 -32.14
CA LYS A 295 -10.58 -0.57 -31.64
C LYS A 295 -10.64 -0.27 -30.15
N LYS A 296 -11.75 0.31 -29.71
CA LYS A 296 -12.02 0.54 -28.28
C LYS A 296 -13.08 -0.43 -27.80
N ILE A 297 -12.87 -0.99 -26.61
CA ILE A 297 -13.88 -1.80 -25.91
C ILE A 297 -14.68 -0.85 -25.05
N GLY A 298 -15.96 -0.62 -25.36
CA GLY A 298 -16.83 0.24 -24.57
C GLY A 298 -17.13 -0.36 -23.19
N ASN A 299 -17.37 0.51 -22.20
CA ASN A 299 -17.78 0.11 -20.87
C ASN A 299 -19.20 -0.47 -20.90
N PRO A 300 -19.39 -1.76 -20.56
CA PRO A 300 -20.70 -2.40 -20.59
C PRO A 300 -21.67 -1.89 -19.51
N PHE A 301 -21.18 -1.10 -18.55
CA PHE A 301 -21.98 -0.49 -17.49
C PHE A 301 -22.04 1.04 -17.60
N SER A 302 -21.79 1.58 -18.79
CA SER A 302 -21.89 3.02 -19.05
C SER A 302 -23.31 3.53 -18.79
N LEU A 303 -23.41 4.77 -18.31
CA LEU A 303 -24.67 5.50 -18.21
C LEU A 303 -25.20 5.95 -19.59
N THR A 304 -24.38 5.86 -20.64
CA THR A 304 -24.74 6.14 -22.04
C THR A 304 -24.56 4.88 -22.89
N PRO A 305 -25.51 3.92 -22.87
CA PRO A 305 -25.36 2.63 -23.56
C PRO A 305 -25.16 2.73 -25.09
N ASP A 306 -25.68 3.80 -25.71
CA ASP A 306 -25.57 4.04 -27.15
C ASP A 306 -24.19 4.59 -27.56
N ASP A 307 -23.44 5.19 -26.61
CA ASP A 307 -22.07 5.67 -26.79
C ASP A 307 -21.27 5.46 -25.49
N PRO A 308 -20.87 4.21 -25.22
CA PRO A 308 -20.20 3.86 -23.97
C PRO A 308 -18.76 4.36 -23.96
N GLU A 309 -18.32 4.94 -22.85
CA GLU A 309 -16.93 5.35 -22.67
C GLU A 309 -15.98 4.16 -22.80
N PRO A 310 -14.80 4.33 -23.43
CA PRO A 310 -13.87 3.22 -23.64
C PRO A 310 -13.23 2.77 -22.33
N LEU A 311 -13.13 1.45 -22.14
CA LEU A 311 -12.37 0.85 -21.07
C LEU A 311 -10.87 1.04 -21.30
N SER A 312 -10.15 1.30 -20.22
CA SER A 312 -8.69 1.34 -20.14
C SER A 312 -8.15 0.14 -19.35
N THR A 313 -6.84 -0.08 -19.42
CA THR A 313 -6.16 -1.03 -18.54
C THR A 313 -6.28 -0.62 -17.09
N LEU A 314 -6.36 -1.60 -16.19
CA LEU A 314 -6.49 -1.39 -14.77
C LEU A 314 -5.19 -1.76 -14.04
N PRO A 315 -4.69 -0.89 -13.12
CA PRO A 315 -3.48 -1.17 -12.37
C PRO A 315 -3.71 -2.28 -11.34
N LEU A 316 -2.65 -2.99 -10.98
CA LEU A 316 -2.63 -3.79 -9.76
C LEU A 316 -2.71 -2.87 -8.54
N ILE A 317 -3.40 -3.29 -7.48
CA ILE A 317 -3.49 -2.52 -6.23
C ILE A 317 -2.80 -3.29 -5.13
N VAL A 318 -1.91 -2.64 -4.38
CA VAL A 318 -1.30 -3.20 -3.17
C VAL A 318 -1.70 -2.34 -1.97
N VAL A 319 -2.36 -2.97 -0.99
CA VAL A 319 -2.69 -2.34 0.28
C VAL A 319 -1.63 -2.76 1.31
N VAL A 320 -0.92 -1.77 1.87
CA VAL A 320 0.12 -1.98 2.88
C VAL A 320 -0.38 -1.45 4.22
N ILE A 321 -0.41 -2.30 5.22
CA ILE A 321 -0.80 -1.94 6.59
C ILE A 321 0.41 -2.16 7.49
N ASP A 322 0.99 -1.10 8.07
CA ASP A 322 2.19 -1.25 8.90
C ASP A 322 1.91 -1.96 10.24
N GLU A 323 0.79 -1.61 10.89
CA GLU A 323 0.41 -2.16 12.20
C GLU A 323 -1.06 -2.58 12.22
N LEU A 324 -1.30 -3.85 11.85
CA LEU A 324 -2.62 -4.46 11.88
C LEU A 324 -3.24 -4.44 13.29
N ALA A 325 -2.43 -4.57 14.34
CA ALA A 325 -2.93 -4.61 15.71
C ALA A 325 -3.69 -3.34 16.12
N ASP A 326 -3.26 -2.18 15.64
CA ASP A 326 -3.92 -0.90 15.94
C ASP A 326 -5.32 -0.86 15.32
N LEU A 327 -5.47 -1.36 14.08
CA LEU A 327 -6.78 -1.50 13.44
C LEU A 327 -7.68 -2.50 14.18
N MET A 328 -7.11 -3.61 14.63
CA MET A 328 -7.83 -4.66 15.34
C MET A 328 -8.39 -4.18 16.69
N MET A 329 -7.67 -3.29 17.37
CA MET A 329 -8.10 -2.73 18.65
C MET A 329 -9.31 -1.78 18.54
N VAL A 330 -9.47 -1.08 17.42
CA VAL A 330 -10.54 -0.09 17.24
C VAL A 330 -11.77 -0.69 16.58
N ALA A 331 -11.60 -1.54 15.58
CA ALA A 331 -12.70 -2.09 14.78
C ALA A 331 -12.50 -3.56 14.39
N GLY A 332 -11.91 -4.36 15.28
CA GLY A 332 -11.38 -5.70 14.98
C GLY A 332 -12.28 -6.61 14.16
N LYS A 333 -13.53 -6.83 14.57
CA LYS A 333 -14.42 -7.74 13.84
C LYS A 333 -14.69 -7.28 12.39
N LYS A 334 -14.94 -5.99 12.19
CA LYS A 334 -15.20 -5.42 10.86
C LYS A 334 -13.96 -5.47 9.98
N ILE A 335 -12.80 -5.12 10.53
CA ILE A 335 -11.51 -5.16 9.83
C ILE A 335 -11.16 -6.60 9.42
N GLU A 336 -11.34 -7.55 10.33
CA GLU A 336 -11.09 -8.97 10.08
C GLU A 336 -11.98 -9.52 8.96
N GLU A 337 -13.28 -9.19 8.96
CA GLU A 337 -14.22 -9.60 7.91
C GLU A 337 -13.83 -9.01 6.53
N LEU A 338 -13.44 -7.73 6.48
CA LEU A 338 -12.98 -7.09 5.24
C LEU A 338 -11.67 -7.71 4.71
N ILE A 339 -10.70 -7.91 5.58
CA ILE A 339 -9.43 -8.55 5.22
C ILE A 339 -9.67 -9.99 4.74
N ALA A 340 -10.51 -10.76 5.44
CA ALA A 340 -10.83 -12.12 5.03
C ALA A 340 -11.51 -12.14 3.65
N ARG A 341 -12.47 -11.23 3.41
CA ARG A 341 -13.16 -11.11 2.11
C ARG A 341 -12.20 -10.80 0.97
N LEU A 342 -11.29 -9.84 1.19
CA LEU A 342 -10.24 -9.51 0.22
C LEU A 342 -9.32 -10.70 0.02
N ALA A 343 -8.79 -11.29 1.09
CA ALA A 343 -7.83 -12.38 1.01
C ALA A 343 -8.38 -13.61 0.24
N GLN A 344 -9.68 -13.84 0.30
CA GLN A 344 -10.36 -14.94 -0.41
C GLN A 344 -10.57 -14.71 -1.91
N LYS A 345 -10.80 -13.45 -2.33
CA LYS A 345 -11.34 -13.15 -3.66
C LYS A 345 -10.51 -12.14 -4.46
N ALA A 346 -9.68 -11.33 -3.83
CA ALA A 346 -9.03 -10.19 -4.46
C ALA A 346 -7.96 -10.56 -5.50
N ARG A 347 -7.37 -11.76 -5.39
CA ARG A 347 -6.29 -12.24 -6.28
C ARG A 347 -6.59 -12.05 -7.77
N ALA A 348 -7.77 -12.48 -8.23
CA ALA A 348 -8.09 -12.42 -9.66
C ALA A 348 -8.39 -10.99 -10.12
N ALA A 349 -8.87 -10.14 -9.22
CA ALA A 349 -9.09 -8.72 -9.45
C ALA A 349 -7.79 -7.89 -9.38
N GLY A 350 -6.66 -8.51 -9.03
CA GLY A 350 -5.36 -7.86 -8.94
C GLY A 350 -5.23 -6.89 -7.78
N ILE A 351 -5.87 -7.22 -6.64
CA ILE A 351 -5.75 -6.48 -5.39
C ILE A 351 -5.03 -7.38 -4.38
N HIS A 352 -3.97 -6.86 -3.77
CA HIS A 352 -3.02 -7.59 -2.93
C HIS A 352 -2.86 -6.92 -1.57
N LEU A 353 -2.53 -7.70 -0.53
CA LEU A 353 -2.41 -7.21 0.83
C LEU A 353 -1.02 -7.53 1.39
N ILE A 354 -0.36 -6.54 2.00
CA ILE A 354 0.80 -6.72 2.86
C ILE A 354 0.38 -6.26 4.26
N LEU A 355 0.15 -7.22 5.15
CA LEU A 355 -0.29 -6.95 6.51
C LEU A 355 0.90 -7.10 7.44
N ALA A 356 1.30 -6.03 8.11
CA ALA A 356 2.37 -6.06 9.08
C ALA A 356 1.86 -5.89 10.51
N THR A 357 2.55 -6.47 11.48
CA THR A 357 2.30 -6.20 12.90
C THR A 357 3.52 -6.42 13.77
N GLN A 358 3.66 -5.61 14.82
CA GLN A 358 4.66 -5.84 15.86
C GLN A 358 4.13 -6.67 17.04
N ARG A 359 2.84 -7.00 17.02
CA ARG A 359 2.13 -7.74 18.07
C ARG A 359 1.64 -9.09 17.54
N PRO A 360 2.51 -10.11 17.50
CA PRO A 360 2.20 -11.42 16.95
C PRO A 360 1.36 -12.29 17.91
N SER A 361 0.23 -11.76 18.36
CA SER A 361 -0.70 -12.40 19.28
C SER A 361 -1.93 -12.95 18.55
N VAL A 362 -2.62 -13.91 19.18
CA VAL A 362 -3.73 -14.67 18.54
C VAL A 362 -4.97 -13.80 18.29
N ASP A 363 -5.13 -12.73 19.05
CA ASP A 363 -6.17 -11.69 18.89
C ASP A 363 -5.91 -10.77 17.70
N VAL A 364 -4.65 -10.62 17.27
CA VAL A 364 -4.27 -9.83 16.08
C VAL A 364 -4.18 -10.74 14.85
N ILE A 365 -3.44 -11.84 14.96
CA ILE A 365 -3.24 -12.83 13.90
C ILE A 365 -4.19 -14.00 14.14
N THR A 366 -5.47 -13.76 13.86
CA THR A 366 -6.53 -14.73 14.11
C THR A 366 -6.45 -15.93 13.17
N GLY A 367 -7.20 -16.98 13.49
CA GLY A 367 -7.32 -18.15 12.61
C GLY A 367 -7.87 -17.82 11.22
N LEU A 368 -8.78 -16.84 11.12
CA LEU A 368 -9.37 -16.43 9.84
C LEU A 368 -8.36 -15.69 8.96
N ILE A 369 -7.53 -14.81 9.54
CA ILE A 369 -6.42 -14.16 8.83
C ILE A 369 -5.44 -15.22 8.32
N LYS A 370 -5.02 -16.15 9.19
CA LYS A 370 -4.06 -17.21 8.83
C LYS A 370 -4.55 -18.16 7.76
N ALA A 371 -5.85 -18.49 7.78
CA ALA A 371 -6.45 -19.40 6.81
C ALA A 371 -6.45 -18.83 5.38
N ASN A 372 -6.50 -17.50 5.23
CA ASN A 372 -6.59 -16.84 3.93
C ASN A 372 -5.27 -16.22 3.46
N ILE A 373 -4.27 -16.10 4.34
CA ILE A 373 -2.95 -15.52 4.03
C ILE A 373 -1.86 -16.58 4.30
N PRO A 374 -1.55 -17.44 3.30
CA PRO A 374 -0.60 -18.54 3.47
C PRO A 374 0.87 -18.08 3.46
N THR A 375 1.16 -16.96 2.81
CA THR A 375 2.52 -16.41 2.72
C THR A 375 2.84 -15.64 4.00
N ARG A 376 3.87 -16.06 4.73
CA ARG A 376 4.23 -15.47 6.02
C ARG A 376 5.70 -15.12 6.08
N VAL A 377 5.99 -14.01 6.73
CA VAL A 377 7.34 -13.54 7.05
C VAL A 377 7.38 -13.29 8.54
N ALA A 378 8.21 -14.04 9.25
CA ALA A 378 8.44 -13.84 10.67
C ALA A 378 9.87 -13.34 10.88
N PHE A 379 10.03 -12.11 11.34
CA PHE A 379 11.28 -11.62 11.92
C PHE A 379 11.42 -12.15 13.35
N GLN A 380 12.52 -11.76 14.01
CA GLN A 380 12.75 -12.10 15.41
C GLN A 380 11.53 -11.75 16.28
N VAL A 381 11.15 -12.69 17.15
CA VAL A 381 10.08 -12.56 18.13
C VAL A 381 10.54 -12.98 19.52
N SER A 382 9.82 -12.56 20.55
CA SER A 382 10.20 -12.79 21.95
C SER A 382 10.05 -14.25 22.39
N SER A 383 9.12 -15.01 21.80
CA SER A 383 8.77 -16.34 22.31
C SER A 383 8.42 -17.36 21.23
N LYS A 384 8.51 -18.64 21.60
CA LYS A 384 8.04 -19.78 20.79
C LYS A 384 6.54 -19.70 20.46
N ILE A 385 5.76 -19.09 21.37
CA ILE A 385 4.32 -18.91 21.20
C ILE A 385 4.10 -17.92 20.05
N ASP A 386 4.79 -16.79 20.06
CA ASP A 386 4.71 -15.77 19.01
C ASP A 386 5.14 -16.33 17.65
N SER A 387 6.22 -17.11 17.61
CA SER A 387 6.65 -17.80 16.39
C SER A 387 5.55 -18.70 15.85
N ARG A 388 4.90 -19.50 16.71
CA ARG A 388 3.80 -20.38 16.33
C ARG A 388 2.56 -19.59 15.92
N THR A 389 2.30 -18.43 16.53
CA THR A 389 1.20 -17.57 16.10
C THR A 389 1.37 -17.17 14.65
N ILE A 390 2.58 -16.79 14.22
CA ILE A 390 2.85 -16.33 12.84
C ILE A 390 2.97 -17.50 11.86
N LEU A 391 3.84 -18.47 12.14
CA LEU A 391 4.26 -19.50 11.18
C LEU A 391 3.55 -20.86 11.36
N ASP A 392 2.74 -21.03 12.40
CA ASP A 392 2.25 -22.33 12.90
C ASP A 392 3.38 -23.28 13.38
N GLN A 393 4.61 -22.77 13.49
CA GLN A 393 5.79 -23.50 13.94
C GLN A 393 6.76 -22.61 14.73
N MET A 394 7.67 -23.24 15.47
CA MET A 394 8.73 -22.56 16.23
C MET A 394 9.92 -22.21 15.33
N GLY A 395 10.77 -21.29 15.78
CA GLY A 395 12.05 -20.97 15.15
C GLY A 395 12.31 -19.48 15.02
N ALA A 396 11.28 -18.63 14.93
CA ALA A 396 11.46 -17.20 14.78
C ALA A 396 12.05 -16.55 16.05
N GLU A 397 11.85 -17.16 17.22
CA GLU A 397 12.44 -16.71 18.50
C GLU A 397 13.96 -16.89 18.58
N SER A 398 14.53 -17.69 17.68
CA SER A 398 15.98 -17.97 17.63
C SER A 398 16.71 -17.10 16.60
N LEU A 399 15.99 -16.26 15.87
CA LEU A 399 16.56 -15.32 14.89
C LEU A 399 17.40 -14.25 15.58
N LEU A 400 18.26 -13.61 14.79
CA LEU A 400 19.30 -12.70 15.25
C LEU A 400 18.84 -11.24 15.37
N GLY A 401 17.63 -10.93 14.89
CA GLY A 401 17.16 -9.55 14.69
C GLY A 401 17.79 -8.90 13.46
N MET A 402 17.69 -7.58 13.34
CA MET A 402 18.33 -6.79 12.28
C MET A 402 18.09 -7.31 10.85
N GLY A 403 16.84 -7.73 10.55
CA GLY A 403 16.44 -8.19 9.23
C GLY A 403 16.50 -9.71 9.02
N ASP A 404 17.03 -10.48 9.98
CA ASP A 404 16.97 -11.94 9.94
C ASP A 404 15.52 -12.44 10.10
N MET A 405 15.06 -13.25 9.14
CA MET A 405 13.66 -13.67 9.04
C MET A 405 13.49 -15.13 8.58
N LEU A 406 12.34 -15.70 8.93
CA LEU A 406 11.80 -16.92 8.36
C LEU A 406 10.70 -16.57 7.36
N PHE A 407 10.92 -16.91 6.10
CA PHE A 407 9.98 -16.74 5.01
C PHE A 407 9.29 -18.07 4.70
N LEU A 408 7.97 -18.12 4.84
CA LEU A 408 7.13 -19.25 4.43
C LEU A 408 6.41 -18.88 3.13
N PRO A 409 6.90 -19.36 1.97
CA PRO A 409 6.22 -19.13 0.70
C PRO A 409 4.95 -19.99 0.57
N PRO A 410 4.01 -19.59 -0.30
CA PRO A 410 2.76 -20.33 -0.47
C PRO A 410 3.00 -21.75 -0.98
N GLY A 411 2.18 -22.70 -0.50
CA GLY A 411 2.23 -24.10 -0.93
C GLY A 411 3.40 -24.90 -0.36
N THR A 412 4.24 -24.31 0.49
CA THR A 412 5.30 -25.01 1.21
C THR A 412 4.94 -25.16 2.69
N GLY A 413 5.37 -26.25 3.31
CA GLY A 413 5.22 -26.49 4.75
C GLY A 413 6.47 -26.16 5.57
N TYR A 414 7.49 -25.56 4.95
CA TYR A 414 8.77 -25.30 5.61
C TYR A 414 9.27 -23.89 5.32
N PRO A 415 9.56 -23.08 6.35
CA PRO A 415 10.09 -21.75 6.15
C PRO A 415 11.56 -21.83 5.78
N GLN A 416 11.94 -20.97 4.85
CA GLN A 416 13.31 -20.71 4.45
C GLN A 416 13.81 -19.51 5.26
N ARG A 417 15.02 -19.64 5.81
CA ARG A 417 15.67 -18.53 6.51
C ARG A 417 16.28 -17.58 5.48
N VAL A 418 15.92 -16.30 5.58
CA VAL A 418 16.33 -15.24 4.68
C VAL A 418 16.85 -14.09 5.53
N HIS A 419 17.94 -13.50 5.10
CA HIS A 419 18.52 -12.31 5.71
C HIS A 419 18.07 -11.11 4.88
N GLY A 420 17.26 -10.26 5.49
CA GLY A 420 16.54 -9.17 4.85
C GLY A 420 17.44 -8.17 4.15
N ALA A 421 16.98 -7.70 2.99
CA ALA A 421 17.58 -6.55 2.33
C ALA A 421 17.46 -5.30 3.21
N PHE A 422 18.57 -4.61 3.40
CA PHE A 422 18.70 -3.38 4.15
C PHE A 422 18.61 -2.19 3.19
N VAL A 423 17.81 -1.22 3.59
CA VAL A 423 17.74 0.10 2.98
C VAL A 423 17.70 1.13 4.11
N ALA A 424 18.55 2.15 4.03
CA ALA A 424 18.56 3.23 5.00
C ALA A 424 17.46 4.25 4.69
N ASP A 425 17.02 4.98 5.72
CA ASP A 425 15.94 5.96 5.59
C ASP A 425 16.29 7.03 4.55
N GLU A 426 17.55 7.50 4.50
CA GLU A 426 17.98 8.48 3.50
C GLU A 426 17.83 7.96 2.07
N GLU A 427 18.04 6.66 1.84
CA GLU A 427 17.82 6.04 0.53
C GLU A 427 16.33 6.08 0.16
N VAL A 428 15.44 5.74 1.10
CA VAL A 428 13.97 5.81 0.91
C VAL A 428 13.56 7.24 0.55
N HIS A 429 14.03 8.24 1.30
CA HIS A 429 13.71 9.64 1.04
C HIS A 429 14.18 10.10 -0.34
N ARG A 430 15.39 9.72 -0.78
CA ARG A 430 15.89 10.05 -2.12
C ARG A 430 14.99 9.49 -3.22
N ILE A 431 14.55 8.25 -3.08
CA ILE A 431 13.69 7.60 -4.09
C ILE A 431 12.30 8.23 -4.11
N VAL A 432 11.72 8.50 -2.93
CA VAL A 432 10.44 9.21 -2.84
C VAL A 432 10.53 10.58 -3.50
N GLU A 433 11.58 11.35 -3.20
CA GLU A 433 11.75 12.69 -3.75
C GLU A 433 11.97 12.66 -5.27
N TYR A 434 12.70 11.67 -5.78
CA TYR A 434 12.80 11.42 -7.22
C TYR A 434 11.43 11.20 -7.85
N LEU A 435 10.60 10.33 -7.27
CA LEU A 435 9.26 10.03 -7.81
C LEU A 435 8.30 11.23 -7.77
N LYS A 436 8.41 12.09 -6.76
CA LYS A 436 7.58 13.30 -6.62
C LYS A 436 7.85 14.35 -7.70
N GLN A 437 9.01 14.32 -8.35
CA GLN A 437 9.36 15.26 -9.43
C GLN A 437 8.46 15.10 -10.66
N PHE A 438 7.81 13.95 -10.81
CA PHE A 438 6.97 13.62 -11.96
C PHE A 438 5.50 14.05 -11.80
N GLY A 439 5.12 14.67 -10.68
CA GLY A 439 3.80 15.25 -10.47
C GLY A 439 3.12 14.83 -9.17
N GLU A 440 2.01 15.49 -8.86
CA GLU A 440 1.17 15.14 -7.71
C GLU A 440 0.37 13.85 -7.97
N PRO A 441 0.11 13.03 -6.94
CA PRO A 441 -0.70 11.83 -7.09
C PRO A 441 -2.14 12.19 -7.43
N GLN A 442 -2.71 11.45 -8.38
CA GLN A 442 -4.13 11.50 -8.64
C GLN A 442 -4.87 10.66 -7.61
N TYR A 443 -5.33 11.27 -6.53
CA TYR A 443 -6.12 10.56 -5.53
C TYR A 443 -7.50 10.20 -6.06
N GLU A 444 -7.96 8.99 -5.72
CA GLU A 444 -9.29 8.51 -6.06
C GLU A 444 -10.28 9.00 -5.00
N GLU A 445 -11.30 9.72 -5.45
CA GLU A 445 -12.39 10.18 -4.59
C GLU A 445 -13.15 8.98 -4.00
N GLY A 446 -13.62 9.09 -2.76
CA GLY A 446 -14.42 8.03 -2.14
C GLY A 446 -13.64 6.93 -1.41
N ILE A 447 -12.31 6.83 -1.53
CA ILE A 447 -11.53 5.79 -0.81
C ILE A 447 -11.68 5.94 0.71
N LEU A 448 -11.63 7.17 1.19
CA LEU A 448 -11.70 7.48 2.62
C LEU A 448 -13.13 7.79 3.08
N ASP A 449 -14.07 7.88 2.15
CA ASP A 449 -15.46 8.15 2.48
C ASP A 449 -16.10 6.90 3.08
N GLY A 450 -16.91 7.10 4.13
CA GLY A 450 -17.68 6.01 4.72
C GLY A 450 -18.62 5.40 3.67
N PRO A 451 -19.00 4.11 3.80
CA PRO A 451 -20.08 3.57 2.99
C PRO A 451 -21.28 4.53 3.09
N ALA A 452 -21.86 4.91 1.94
CA ALA A 452 -23.14 5.60 1.92
C ALA A 452 -24.07 4.78 2.81
N ALA A 453 -24.61 5.39 3.86
CA ALA A 453 -25.31 4.67 4.91
C ALA A 453 -26.47 3.88 4.28
N ASP A 454 -26.29 2.57 4.10
CA ASP A 454 -27.37 1.65 3.78
C ASP A 454 -28.31 1.63 5.00
N GLY A 455 -29.43 2.35 4.87
CA GLY A 455 -30.54 2.30 5.82
C GLY A 455 -30.50 3.32 6.95
N ALA A 456 -30.43 4.62 6.63
CA ALA A 456 -31.33 5.53 7.34
C ALA A 456 -32.68 5.41 6.65
N THR A 457 -33.60 4.63 7.24
CA THR A 457 -35.03 4.80 6.98
C THR A 457 -35.33 6.28 7.14
N GLN A 458 -35.56 6.93 6.01
CA GLN A 458 -36.13 8.25 5.95
C GLN A 458 -37.51 8.11 6.61
N ASP A 459 -37.61 8.50 7.87
CA ASP A 459 -38.89 8.68 8.54
C ASP A 459 -39.66 9.71 7.72
N LEU A 460 -40.57 9.21 6.89
CA LEU A 460 -41.40 9.98 5.96
C LEU A 460 -42.47 10.83 6.68
N PHE A 461 -42.37 11.01 7.99
CA PHE A 461 -43.25 11.84 8.81
C PHE A 461 -42.48 12.42 10.00
N GLY A 462 -41.72 13.48 9.77
CA GLY A 462 -41.14 14.33 10.80
C GLY A 462 -40.86 15.69 10.20
N ASP A 463 -41.46 16.74 10.77
CA ASP A 463 -41.26 18.14 10.39
C ASP A 463 -39.77 18.44 10.16
N ALA A 464 -39.49 19.22 9.11
CA ALA A 464 -38.16 19.73 8.82
C ALA A 464 -37.56 20.36 10.08
N PRO A 465 -36.46 19.83 10.63
CA PRO A 465 -35.74 20.52 11.68
C PRO A 465 -35.00 21.68 10.99
N ASP A 466 -35.46 22.88 11.31
CA ASP A 466 -34.72 24.11 11.10
C ASP A 466 -33.29 23.92 11.64
N ALA A 467 -32.33 24.17 10.77
CA ALA A 467 -30.93 23.94 11.05
C ALA A 467 -30.49 24.80 12.24
N GLU A 468 -29.97 24.18 13.30
CA GLU A 468 -29.03 24.89 14.16
C GLU A 468 -27.91 25.44 13.27
N ALA A 469 -27.81 26.76 13.18
CA ALA A 469 -26.73 27.46 12.51
C ALA A 469 -25.39 26.91 13.03
N ASP A 470 -24.52 26.45 12.12
CA ASP A 470 -23.22 25.92 12.50
C ASP A 470 -22.51 26.97 13.39
N PRO A 471 -22.00 26.63 14.58
CA PRO A 471 -21.41 27.60 15.51
C PRO A 471 -20.26 28.42 14.92
N LEU A 472 -19.63 27.93 13.85
CA LEU A 472 -18.53 28.59 13.14
C LEU A 472 -19.00 29.39 11.92
N TYR A 473 -20.31 29.47 11.65
CA TYR A 473 -20.86 30.15 10.48
C TYR A 473 -20.49 31.64 10.46
N ASP A 474 -20.70 32.35 11.56
CA ASP A 474 -20.39 33.79 11.64
C ASP A 474 -18.88 34.05 11.49
N GLU A 475 -18.03 33.18 12.06
CA GLU A 475 -16.57 33.25 11.91
C GLU A 475 -16.13 32.99 10.46
N ALA A 476 -16.78 32.03 9.81
CA ALA A 476 -16.54 31.72 8.40
C ALA A 476 -16.94 32.88 7.48
N VAL A 477 -18.11 33.48 7.72
CA VAL A 477 -18.59 34.65 6.99
C VAL A 477 -17.62 35.83 7.16
N ALA A 478 -17.21 36.13 8.39
CA ALA A 478 -16.26 37.22 8.67
C ALA A 478 -14.92 37.01 7.95
N PHE A 479 -14.41 35.78 7.92
CA PHE A 479 -13.19 35.44 7.17
C PHE A 479 -13.35 35.63 5.66
N VAL A 480 -14.44 35.12 5.08
CA VAL A 480 -14.70 35.18 3.63
C VAL A 480 -14.90 36.63 3.18
N VAL A 481 -15.66 37.42 3.93
CA VAL A 481 -15.88 38.85 3.63
C VAL A 481 -14.59 39.65 3.72
N ARG A 482 -13.76 39.42 4.76
CA ARG A 482 -12.48 40.12 4.95
C ARG A 482 -11.44 39.76 3.90
N THR A 483 -11.30 38.48 3.55
CA THR A 483 -10.22 38.00 2.69
C THR A 483 -10.60 37.90 1.21
N ARG A 484 -11.89 38.02 0.88
CA ARG A 484 -12.45 37.79 -0.46
C ARG A 484 -12.15 36.38 -1.00
N ARG A 485 -11.84 35.41 -0.13
CA ARG A 485 -11.54 34.02 -0.50
C ARG A 485 -12.67 33.09 -0.07
N ALA A 486 -13.61 32.84 -0.97
CA ALA A 486 -14.79 31.99 -0.76
C ALA A 486 -14.59 30.53 -1.21
N SER A 487 -13.36 30.00 -1.19
CA SER A 487 -13.13 28.59 -1.53
C SER A 487 -13.33 27.68 -0.32
N ILE A 488 -13.78 26.45 -0.56
CA ILE A 488 -13.96 25.46 0.52
C ILE A 488 -12.62 25.23 1.25
N SER A 489 -11.53 25.18 0.49
CA SER A 489 -10.16 25.01 1.01
C SER A 489 -9.66 26.18 1.87
N SER A 490 -10.06 27.43 1.59
CA SER A 490 -9.65 28.59 2.39
C SER A 490 -10.36 28.59 3.74
N VAL A 491 -11.67 28.29 3.74
CA VAL A 491 -12.50 28.17 4.95
C VAL A 491 -12.05 26.99 5.80
N GLN A 492 -11.74 25.85 5.16
CA GLN A 492 -11.21 24.65 5.81
C GLN A 492 -9.91 24.92 6.58
N ARG A 493 -8.92 25.56 5.93
CA ARG A 493 -7.62 25.87 6.54
C ARG A 493 -7.73 26.91 7.65
N GLN A 494 -8.58 27.92 7.47
CA GLN A 494 -8.74 28.99 8.46
C GLN A 494 -9.40 28.49 9.75
N LEU A 495 -10.48 27.72 9.63
CA LEU A 495 -11.27 27.26 10.79
C LEU A 495 -10.82 25.90 11.32
N ARG A 496 -9.84 25.26 10.67
CA ARG A 496 -9.32 23.92 11.00
C ARG A 496 -10.42 22.87 11.10
N ILE A 497 -11.35 22.90 10.15
CA ILE A 497 -12.49 21.97 10.05
C ILE A 497 -12.33 21.01 8.87
N GLY A 498 -13.10 19.93 8.82
CA GLY A 498 -13.12 18.99 7.69
C GLY A 498 -13.79 19.59 6.43
N TYR A 499 -13.45 19.06 5.26
CA TYR A 499 -13.93 19.57 3.96
C TYR A 499 -15.46 19.63 3.87
N ASN A 500 -16.18 18.57 4.25
CA ASN A 500 -17.66 18.54 4.21
C ASN A 500 -18.34 19.55 5.14
N ARG A 501 -17.66 19.98 6.20
CA ARG A 501 -18.16 21.05 7.08
C ARG A 501 -17.89 22.42 6.44
N ALA A 502 -16.69 22.62 5.89
CA ALA A 502 -16.37 23.83 5.13
C ALA A 502 -17.27 23.98 3.89
N ALA A 503 -17.55 22.91 3.15
CA ALA A 503 -18.43 22.92 1.98
C ALA A 503 -19.85 23.37 2.35
N ARG A 504 -20.44 22.78 3.40
CA ARG A 504 -21.74 23.19 3.93
C ARG A 504 -21.76 24.66 4.35
N LEU A 505 -20.72 25.17 5.00
CA LEU A 505 -20.63 26.59 5.37
C LEU A 505 -20.62 27.50 4.14
N VAL A 506 -19.87 27.16 3.08
CA VAL A 506 -19.81 27.98 1.86
C VAL A 506 -21.10 27.84 1.03
N GLU A 507 -21.77 26.68 1.03
CA GLU A 507 -23.10 26.48 0.43
C GLU A 507 -24.19 27.28 1.16
N GLN A 508 -24.14 27.33 2.49
CA GLN A 508 -25.03 28.18 3.28
C GLN A 508 -24.81 29.67 2.97
N MET A 509 -23.55 30.10 2.78
CA MET A 509 -23.24 31.46 2.33
C MET A 509 -23.75 31.75 0.92
N GLU A 510 -23.75 30.76 0.02
CA GLU A 510 -24.29 30.88 -1.34
C GLU A 510 -25.82 31.01 -1.30
N ALA A 511 -26.49 30.15 -0.52
CA ALA A 511 -27.93 30.21 -0.30
C ALA A 511 -28.37 31.53 0.38
N ALA A 512 -27.52 32.09 1.25
CA ALA A 512 -27.74 33.38 1.90
C ALA A 512 -27.38 34.60 1.02
N GLY A 513 -26.87 34.38 -0.20
CA GLY A 513 -26.51 35.45 -1.14
C GLY A 513 -25.23 36.22 -0.78
N LEU A 514 -24.40 35.68 0.12
CA LEU A 514 -23.12 36.28 0.52
C LEU A 514 -22.01 36.00 -0.50
N VAL A 515 -22.09 34.87 -1.19
CA VAL A 515 -21.15 34.45 -2.24
C VAL A 515 -21.90 34.01 -3.49
N SER A 516 -21.27 34.16 -4.66
CA SER A 516 -21.84 33.72 -5.93
C SER A 516 -21.89 32.19 -6.01
N PRO A 517 -22.73 31.66 -6.92
CA PRO A 517 -22.57 30.30 -7.41
C PRO A 517 -21.16 30.06 -7.94
N MET A 518 -20.76 28.79 -7.95
CA MET A 518 -19.44 28.37 -8.45
C MET A 518 -19.28 28.73 -9.94
N GLY A 519 -18.28 29.56 -10.24
CA GLY A 519 -17.94 29.93 -11.61
C GLY A 519 -17.26 28.79 -12.38
N ILE A 520 -17.13 28.97 -13.71
CA ILE A 520 -16.53 27.99 -14.64
C ILE A 520 -15.06 27.66 -14.29
N ASN A 521 -14.38 28.57 -13.58
CA ASN A 521 -13.01 28.41 -13.10
C ASN A 521 -12.92 27.82 -11.67
N GLY A 522 -14.03 27.34 -11.09
CA GLY A 522 -14.08 26.79 -9.74
C GLY A 522 -13.99 27.83 -8.62
N SER A 523 -14.05 29.13 -8.94
CA SER A 523 -14.02 30.21 -7.94
C SER A 523 -15.43 30.75 -7.63
N ARG A 524 -15.64 31.19 -6.39
CA ARG A 524 -16.85 31.89 -5.93
C ARG A 524 -16.49 33.34 -5.62
N GLU A 525 -17.29 34.29 -6.11
CA GLU A 525 -17.11 35.71 -5.86
C GLU A 525 -17.87 36.12 -4.58
N VAL A 526 -17.31 37.03 -3.79
CA VAL A 526 -18.00 37.55 -2.59
C VAL A 526 -18.89 38.74 -2.99
N LEU A 527 -20.19 38.61 -2.81
CA LEU A 527 -21.20 39.56 -3.32
C LEU A 527 -21.47 40.75 -2.39
N VAL A 528 -20.96 40.70 -1.16
CA VAL A 528 -21.19 41.73 -0.13
C VAL A 528 -20.09 42.82 -0.17
N PRO A 529 -20.41 44.09 0.09
CA PRO A 529 -19.40 45.13 0.31
C PRO A 529 -18.46 44.77 1.47
N ALA A 530 -17.20 45.18 1.39
CA ALA A 530 -16.29 45.03 2.54
C ALA A 530 -16.82 45.92 3.67
N ALA A 531 -16.95 45.37 4.88
CA ALA A 531 -17.30 46.18 6.04
C ALA A 531 -16.25 47.30 6.19
N ALA A 532 -16.70 48.56 6.20
CA ALA A 532 -15.85 49.67 6.63
C ALA A 532 -15.61 49.50 8.13
N ASP A 533 -14.34 49.60 8.55
CA ASP A 533 -13.90 49.47 9.94
C ASP A 533 -14.66 50.36 10.93
#